data_AF-A0AAD4GB07-F1
#
_entry.id   AF-A0AAD4GB07-F1
#
_cell.length_a   1.000
_cell.length_b   1.000
_cell.length_c   1.000
_cell.angle_alpha   90.00
_cell.angle_beta   90.00
_cell.angle_gamma   90.00
#
_symmetry.space_group_name_H-M   'P 1'
#
loop_
_entity.id
_entity.type
_entity.pdbx_description
1 polymer ?
#
loop_
_entity_poly.entity_id
_entity_poly.type
_entity_poly.pdbx_seq_one_letter_code
_entity_poly.pdbx_strand_id
1 'polypeptide(L)'
;MVTTTLTTPDDATNTGTGASSYTRIVKIIKRKTEDGAAEDVDRFVFYPVAVYGYECLGILFTASSIRRRGTTVFCVVDLGDKEKRLALKMAWQDVTRVAEQDAVMQHLTKQGLHPNVIVPFKTEKVKRYDDICTTLGVIRGFLDAQIEELGVENHVLTLSVSELKRPVKYFWGVHDFVRGLRGALSGHEYLTKIGILHRDISENNIVLGLRPEDERGYLIDLDMAIPQNAEEPTQPELVDPETSFSRFSTPELPTLPEPDSTKPVRALRTVLYQGTFPYISYNVLWGGKHTQFDDVESFLYVLLLFFFSYAGPLSVSELCEADEAGFSQFIGSGRPSHMRNWPTKYAGWDDGETETIAAQKYAAIATLGGCGIRALSGE
;
A
#
# COMPACT_ATOMS: atom_id res chain seq x y z
N MET A 1 13.47 -30.12 3.19
CA MET A 1 12.92 -30.46 4.51
C MET A 1 13.64 -29.62 5.55
N VAL A 2 12.96 -28.65 6.12
CA VAL A 2 13.47 -27.84 7.23
C VAL A 2 12.63 -28.21 8.44
N THR A 3 13.21 -28.95 9.38
CA THR A 3 12.57 -29.28 10.66
C THR A 3 12.73 -28.06 11.57
N THR A 4 11.62 -27.46 11.98
CA THR A 4 11.61 -26.32 12.92
C THR A 4 11.41 -26.84 14.33
N THR A 5 12.43 -26.70 15.19
CA THR A 5 12.29 -26.87 16.64
C THR A 5 12.08 -25.51 17.29
N LEU A 6 10.89 -25.31 17.86
CA LEU A 6 10.56 -24.16 18.70
C LEU A 6 11.09 -24.43 20.10
N THR A 7 11.99 -23.59 20.59
CA THR A 7 12.33 -23.52 22.02
C THR A 7 11.98 -22.13 22.54
N THR A 8 11.05 -22.06 23.49
CA THR A 8 10.74 -20.85 24.26
C THR A 8 11.78 -20.67 25.35
N PRO A 9 12.43 -19.50 25.49
CA PRO A 9 13.09 -19.16 26.74
C PRO A 9 12.05 -18.63 27.71
N ASP A 10 12.05 -19.18 28.92
CA ASP A 10 11.41 -18.58 30.09
C ASP A 10 12.01 -17.19 30.37
N ASP A 11 11.15 -16.30 30.88
CA ASP A 11 11.43 -14.96 31.41
C ASP A 11 11.72 -13.80 30.44
N ALA A 12 10.66 -13.06 30.13
CA ALA A 12 10.69 -11.61 30.02
C ALA A 12 9.34 -11.02 30.48
N THR A 13 9.14 -10.94 31.79
CA THR A 13 8.08 -10.16 32.42
C THR A 13 8.37 -8.67 32.20
N ASN A 14 7.85 -8.11 31.10
CA ASN A 14 7.76 -6.66 30.95
C ASN A 14 6.33 -6.22 31.27
N THR A 15 6.08 -5.92 32.54
CA THR A 15 4.83 -5.35 33.04
C THR A 15 4.76 -3.87 32.65
N GLY A 16 4.38 -3.62 31.40
CA GLY A 16 3.95 -2.32 30.92
C GLY A 16 2.70 -2.53 30.08
N THR A 17 1.54 -2.14 30.62
CA THR A 17 0.25 -2.19 29.93
C THR A 17 0.34 -1.39 28.62
N GLY A 18 0.44 -2.10 27.48
CA GLY A 18 0.38 -1.53 26.14
C GLY A 18 1.65 -1.60 25.27
N ALA A 19 2.74 -2.22 25.72
CA ALA A 19 3.95 -2.33 24.89
C ALA A 19 3.98 -3.63 24.05
N SER A 20 4.42 -3.55 22.79
CA SER A 20 4.74 -4.73 21.98
C SER A 20 5.88 -5.52 22.61
N SER A 21 5.70 -6.83 22.79
CA SER A 21 6.75 -7.74 23.24
C SER A 21 7.44 -8.37 22.02
N TYR A 22 8.77 -8.44 22.06
CA TYR A 22 9.58 -9.03 21.00
C TYR A 22 10.28 -10.28 21.54
N THR A 23 10.27 -11.37 20.80
CA THR A 23 11.08 -12.56 21.12
C THR A 23 12.19 -12.72 20.09
N ARG A 24 13.36 -13.13 20.59
CA ARG A 24 14.55 -13.45 19.81
C ARG A 24 14.34 -14.79 19.11
N ILE A 25 14.29 -14.81 17.77
CA ILE A 25 14.28 -16.07 17.02
C ILE A 25 15.51 -16.09 16.09
N VAL A 26 16.32 -17.12 16.25
CA VAL A 26 17.51 -17.42 15.44
C VAL A 26 17.05 -18.25 14.25
N LYS A 27 17.25 -17.76 13.02
CA LYS A 27 17.10 -18.59 11.82
C LYS A 27 18.47 -18.82 11.20
N ILE A 28 18.94 -20.06 11.25
CA ILE A 28 20.11 -20.50 10.49
C ILE A 28 19.67 -20.63 9.03
N ILE A 29 20.12 -19.73 8.16
CA ILE A 29 19.89 -19.85 6.72
C ILE A 29 21.17 -20.37 6.09
N LYS A 30 21.09 -21.52 5.42
CA LYS A 30 22.18 -22.05 4.61
C LYS A 30 22.32 -21.23 3.34
N ARG A 31 23.39 -20.44 3.22
CA ARG A 31 23.77 -19.80 1.96
C ARG A 31 24.59 -20.79 1.15
N LYS A 32 24.20 -21.08 -0.09
CA LYS A 32 25.12 -21.76 -1.04
C LYS A 32 26.13 -20.73 -1.53
N THR A 33 27.41 -20.95 -1.28
CA THR A 33 28.48 -20.21 -1.95
C THR A 33 28.65 -20.72 -3.38
N GLU A 34 29.35 -19.94 -4.22
CA GLU A 34 29.60 -20.27 -5.64
C GLU A 34 30.34 -21.62 -5.81
N ASP A 35 31.03 -22.10 -4.77
CA ASP A 35 31.72 -23.39 -4.72
C ASP A 35 30.85 -24.56 -4.22
N GLY A 36 29.55 -24.34 -4.00
CA GLY A 36 28.61 -25.38 -3.57
C GLY A 36 28.66 -25.75 -2.09
N ALA A 37 29.51 -25.10 -1.28
CA ALA A 37 29.51 -25.25 0.17
C ALA A 37 28.35 -24.45 0.80
N ALA A 38 27.61 -25.08 1.72
CA ALA A 38 26.56 -24.42 2.47
C ALA A 38 27.19 -23.77 3.71
N GLU A 39 27.23 -22.44 3.74
CA GLU A 39 27.67 -21.67 4.91
C GLU A 39 26.44 -21.38 5.78
N ASP A 40 26.51 -21.76 7.05
CA ASP A 40 25.48 -21.46 8.05
C ASP A 40 25.64 -19.98 8.45
N VAL A 41 24.76 -19.12 7.92
CA VAL A 41 24.71 -17.71 8.31
C VAL A 41 23.66 -17.56 9.40
N ASP A 42 24.11 -17.22 10.61
CA ASP A 42 23.23 -16.83 11.71
C ASP A 42 22.55 -15.50 11.38
N ARG A 43 21.28 -15.55 10.96
CA ARG A 43 20.44 -14.36 10.87
C ARG A 43 19.53 -14.29 12.08
N PHE A 44 19.74 -13.26 12.89
CA PHE A 44 18.85 -12.89 13.98
C PHE A 44 17.68 -12.10 13.44
N VAL A 45 16.46 -12.58 13.66
CA VAL A 45 15.24 -11.85 13.30
C VAL A 45 14.47 -11.59 14.60
N PHE A 46 14.23 -10.32 14.88
CA PHE A 46 13.33 -9.92 15.96
C PHE A 46 11.91 -9.95 15.41
N TYR A 47 11.07 -10.78 16.01
CA TYR A 47 9.67 -10.88 15.64
C TYR A 47 8.80 -10.44 16.83
N PRO A 48 7.84 -9.52 16.63
CA PRO A 48 6.91 -9.17 17.70
C PRO A 48 6.04 -10.38 17.99
N VAL A 49 5.99 -10.83 19.25
CA VAL A 49 5.17 -11.97 19.69
C VAL A 49 3.80 -11.50 20.15
N ALA A 50 3.74 -10.29 20.72
CA ALA A 50 2.48 -9.59 20.93
C ALA A 50 2.56 -8.17 20.41
N VAL A 51 1.49 -7.73 19.74
CA VAL A 51 1.32 -6.37 19.22
C VAL A 51 0.04 -5.82 19.82
N TYR A 52 0.16 -4.88 20.77
CA TYR A 52 -0.97 -4.17 21.40
C TYR A 52 -2.12 -5.07 21.89
N GLY A 53 -1.79 -6.14 22.63
CA GLY A 53 -2.78 -7.05 23.20
C GLY A 53 -3.26 -8.16 22.27
N TYR A 54 -2.66 -8.29 21.08
CA TYR A 54 -2.91 -9.39 20.15
C TYR A 54 -1.66 -10.26 20.02
N GLU A 55 -1.85 -11.58 19.88
CA GLU A 55 -0.76 -12.50 19.53
C GLU A 55 -0.46 -12.36 18.04
N CYS A 56 0.81 -12.10 17.72
CA CYS A 56 1.23 -11.79 16.37
C CYS A 56 1.72 -13.05 15.66
N LEU A 57 1.02 -13.42 14.58
CA LEU A 57 1.35 -14.61 13.77
C LEU A 57 2.36 -14.27 12.67
N GLY A 58 2.27 -13.07 12.10
CA GLY A 58 2.94 -12.78 10.83
C GLY A 58 2.80 -11.33 10.35
N ILE A 59 3.71 -10.86 9.49
CA ILE A 59 3.62 -9.54 8.85
C ILE A 59 2.98 -9.74 7.48
N LEU A 60 1.83 -9.11 7.24
CA LEU A 60 1.12 -9.15 5.95
C LEU A 60 1.72 -8.18 4.93
N PHE A 61 2.11 -7.00 5.42
CA PHE A 61 2.56 -5.90 4.58
C PHE A 61 3.40 -4.90 5.37
N THR A 62 4.44 -4.37 4.74
CA THR A 62 5.25 -3.25 5.24
C THR A 62 5.48 -2.25 4.13
N ALA A 63 5.23 -0.97 4.43
CA ALA A 63 5.61 0.16 3.60
C ALA A 63 6.51 1.09 4.42
N SER A 64 7.82 0.93 4.24
CA SER A 64 8.83 1.76 4.89
C SER A 64 8.80 3.16 4.29
N SER A 65 8.54 4.18 5.12
CA SER A 65 8.69 5.56 4.69
C SER A 65 9.08 6.48 5.83
N ILE A 66 10.06 7.35 5.56
CA ILE A 66 10.55 8.36 6.50
C ILE A 66 9.64 9.60 6.51
N ARG A 67 8.97 9.90 5.40
CA ARG A 67 8.07 11.06 5.25
C ARG A 67 6.60 10.70 5.05
N ARG A 68 6.26 9.44 4.73
CA ARG A 68 4.87 8.98 4.61
C ARG A 68 4.42 8.26 5.89
N ARG A 69 3.25 7.62 5.79
CA ARG A 69 2.50 6.99 6.88
C ARG A 69 3.15 5.75 7.54
N GLY A 70 4.39 5.37 7.16
CA GLY A 70 5.12 4.20 7.70
C GLY A 70 4.21 3.05 8.15
N THR A 71 3.70 2.27 7.20
CA THR A 71 2.60 1.33 7.46
C THR A 71 3.12 -0.09 7.66
N THR A 72 2.66 -0.75 8.73
CA THR A 72 2.89 -2.17 8.96
C THR A 72 1.57 -2.85 9.27
N VAL A 73 1.28 -3.94 8.58
CA VAL A 73 0.08 -4.74 8.78
C VAL A 73 0.49 -6.13 9.26
N PHE A 74 -0.11 -6.56 10.36
CA PHE A 74 0.13 -7.84 11.02
C PHE A 74 -1.08 -8.76 10.86
N CYS A 75 -0.82 -10.04 10.67
CA CYS A 75 -1.77 -11.11 10.92
C CYS A 75 -1.70 -11.44 12.41
N VAL A 76 -2.83 -11.30 13.11
CA VAL A 76 -2.90 -11.47 14.55
C VAL A 76 -4.10 -12.32 14.96
N VAL A 77 -4.07 -12.88 16.16
CA VAL A 77 -5.23 -13.51 16.80
C VAL A 77 -5.53 -12.83 18.12
N ASP A 78 -6.81 -12.84 18.51
CA ASP A 78 -7.21 -12.35 19.82
C ASP A 78 -6.71 -13.32 20.90
N LEU A 79 -6.29 -12.81 22.05
CA LEU A 79 -5.84 -13.65 23.17
C LEU A 79 -6.98 -14.50 23.73
N GLY A 80 -8.23 -14.05 23.60
CA GLY A 80 -9.43 -14.77 24.03
C GLY A 80 -10.04 -15.69 22.97
N ASP A 81 -9.79 -15.43 21.69
CA ASP A 81 -10.26 -16.24 20.55
C ASP A 81 -9.10 -16.46 19.56
N LYS A 82 -8.40 -17.58 19.76
CA LYS A 82 -7.25 -17.98 18.95
C LYS A 82 -7.62 -18.52 17.58
N GLU A 83 -8.89 -18.81 17.31
CA GLU A 83 -9.32 -19.34 16.02
C GLU A 83 -9.55 -18.23 15.00
N LYS A 84 -9.97 -17.04 15.46
CA LYS A 84 -10.24 -15.91 14.57
C LYS A 84 -8.99 -15.10 14.27
N ARG A 85 -8.48 -15.25 13.04
CA ARG A 85 -7.39 -14.42 12.50
C ARG A 85 -7.90 -13.05 12.05
N LEU A 86 -7.15 -12.02 12.38
CA LEU A 86 -7.46 -10.61 12.13
C LEU A 86 -6.29 -9.91 11.44
N ALA A 87 -6.59 -8.80 10.76
CA ALA A 87 -5.58 -7.90 10.21
C ALA A 87 -5.47 -6.66 11.11
N LEU A 88 -4.30 -6.48 11.73
CA LEU A 88 -3.96 -5.33 12.56
C LEU A 88 -3.02 -4.42 11.78
N LYS A 89 -3.47 -3.22 11.44
CA LYS A 89 -2.70 -2.20 10.74
C LYS A 89 -2.22 -1.13 11.71
N MET A 90 -0.92 -0.87 11.69
CA MET A 90 -0.26 0.26 12.33
C MET A 90 0.15 1.27 11.25
N ALA A 91 -0.24 2.53 11.41
CA ALA A 91 0.14 3.60 10.50
C ALA A 91 0.32 4.93 11.23
N TRP A 92 1.29 5.71 10.80
CA TRP A 92 1.49 7.11 11.19
C TRP A 92 0.58 7.99 10.33
N GLN A 93 -0.58 8.38 10.85
CA GLN A 93 -1.55 9.17 10.10
C GLN A 93 -1.33 10.67 10.30
N ASP A 94 -1.42 11.44 9.21
CA ASP A 94 -1.24 12.89 9.25
C ASP A 94 -2.33 13.53 10.10
N VAL A 95 -1.93 14.35 11.09
CA VAL A 95 -2.87 15.02 12.00
C VAL A 95 -3.84 15.95 11.27
N THR A 96 -3.44 16.49 10.12
CA THR A 96 -4.27 17.40 9.33
C THR A 96 -5.43 16.68 8.65
N ARG A 97 -5.37 15.35 8.51
CA ARG A 97 -6.37 14.55 7.79
C ARG A 97 -7.41 13.88 8.67
N VAL A 98 -7.28 14.02 9.99
CA VAL A 98 -8.22 13.43 10.96
C VAL A 98 -9.66 13.86 10.67
N ALA A 99 -9.89 15.14 10.35
CA ALA A 99 -11.22 15.65 10.03
C ALA A 99 -11.83 15.02 8.76
N GLU A 100 -11.00 14.78 7.72
CA GLU A 100 -11.46 14.12 6.49
C GLU A 100 -11.84 12.67 6.76
N GLN A 101 -11.02 11.96 7.54
CA GLN A 101 -11.25 10.56 7.90
C GLN A 101 -12.51 10.40 8.76
N ASP A 102 -12.70 11.26 9.76
CA ASP A 102 -13.90 11.26 10.59
C ASP A 102 -15.16 11.52 9.74
N ALA A 103 -15.08 12.43 8.78
CA ALA A 103 -16.18 12.69 7.85
C ALA A 103 -16.51 11.47 6.98
N VAL A 104 -15.51 10.77 6.44
CA VAL A 104 -15.69 9.51 5.67
C VAL A 104 -16.38 8.44 6.53
N MET A 105 -15.91 8.23 7.76
CA MET A 105 -16.48 7.23 8.66
C MET A 105 -17.93 7.57 9.07
N GLN A 106 -18.25 8.85 9.25
CA GLN A 106 -19.62 9.29 9.51
C GLN A 106 -20.55 9.03 8.31
N HIS A 107 -20.10 9.29 7.08
CA HIS A 107 -20.88 9.01 5.87
C HIS A 107 -21.19 7.51 5.75
N LEU A 108 -20.18 6.65 5.97
CA LEU A 108 -20.35 5.20 5.95
C LEU A 108 -21.30 4.70 7.04
N THR A 109 -21.19 5.25 8.26
CA THR A 109 -22.09 4.88 9.36
C THR A 109 -23.54 5.26 9.05
N LYS A 110 -23.77 6.38 8.36
CA LYS A 110 -25.11 6.87 8.01
C LYS A 110 -25.76 6.08 6.87
N GLN A 111 -24.99 5.72 5.84
CA GLN A 111 -25.52 5.06 4.64
C GLN A 111 -25.49 3.52 4.72
N GLY A 112 -24.70 2.97 5.65
CA GLY A 112 -24.45 1.54 5.79
C GLY A 112 -23.14 1.11 5.14
N LEU A 113 -22.75 -0.14 5.38
CA LEU A 113 -21.53 -0.72 4.79
C LEU A 113 -21.89 -1.65 3.63
N HIS A 114 -21.26 -1.44 2.48
CA HIS A 114 -21.40 -2.32 1.33
C HIS A 114 -20.60 -3.61 1.53
N PRO A 115 -21.12 -4.78 1.13
CA PRO A 115 -20.45 -6.08 1.35
C PRO A 115 -19.07 -6.20 0.71
N ASN A 116 -18.70 -5.34 -0.25
CA ASN A 116 -17.39 -5.33 -0.90
C ASN A 116 -16.45 -4.23 -0.37
N VAL A 117 -16.81 -3.52 0.70
CA VAL A 117 -15.95 -2.53 1.36
C VAL A 117 -15.65 -3.03 2.78
N ILE A 118 -14.36 -3.14 3.11
CA ILE A 118 -13.92 -3.53 4.45
C ILE A 118 -13.40 -2.30 5.18
N VAL A 119 -13.98 -2.04 6.34
CA VAL A 119 -13.53 -0.99 7.27
C VAL A 119 -13.11 -1.64 8.59
N PRO A 120 -12.15 -1.03 9.32
CA PRO A 120 -11.78 -1.53 10.63
C PRO A 120 -12.96 -1.41 11.61
N PHE A 121 -13.19 -2.46 12.39
CA PHE A 121 -14.21 -2.45 13.46
C PHE A 121 -13.66 -1.85 14.75
N LYS A 122 -12.33 -1.70 14.87
CA LYS A 122 -11.65 -1.07 15.99
C LYS A 122 -10.54 -0.16 15.45
N THR A 123 -10.53 1.10 15.86
CA THR A 123 -9.48 2.07 15.53
C THR A 123 -9.14 2.89 16.77
N GLU A 124 -7.86 2.94 17.12
CA GLU A 124 -7.37 3.60 18.34
C GLU A 124 -6.08 4.37 18.06
N LYS A 125 -5.98 5.58 18.62
CA LYS A 125 -4.73 6.34 18.64
C LYS A 125 -3.86 5.77 19.75
N VAL A 126 -2.63 5.39 19.40
CA VAL A 126 -1.70 4.81 20.36
C VAL A 126 -1.27 5.87 21.36
N LYS A 127 -1.38 5.53 22.64
CA LYS A 127 -0.87 6.34 23.75
C LYS A 127 0.35 5.66 24.37
N ARG A 128 1.29 6.46 24.83
CA ARG A 128 2.39 6.02 25.68
C ARG A 128 2.35 6.85 26.96
N TYR A 129 2.10 6.19 28.09
CA TYR A 129 1.63 6.86 29.31
C TYR A 129 0.32 7.60 29.02
N ASP A 130 0.25 8.91 29.28
CA ASP A 130 -0.94 9.72 29.03
C ASP A 130 -0.92 10.45 27.67
N ASP A 131 0.22 10.44 26.97
CA ASP A 131 0.41 11.21 25.75
C ASP A 131 0.19 10.38 24.47
N ILE A 132 -0.40 11.02 23.47
CA ILE A 132 -0.58 10.43 22.15
C ILE A 132 0.79 10.31 21.46
N CYS A 133 1.07 9.13 20.92
CA CYS A 133 2.30 8.89 20.17
C CYS A 133 2.27 9.68 18.85
N THR A 134 3.09 10.74 18.79
CA THR A 134 3.30 11.54 17.58
C THR A 134 4.70 11.34 17.01
N THR A 135 4.89 11.58 15.72
CA THR A 135 6.22 11.53 15.11
C THR A 135 7.15 12.59 15.70
N LEU A 136 6.62 13.76 16.06
CA LEU A 136 7.42 14.84 16.62
C LEU A 136 7.94 14.48 18.03
N GLY A 137 7.08 13.91 18.88
CA GLY A 137 7.47 13.50 20.22
C GLY A 137 8.26 12.19 20.26
N VAL A 138 7.72 11.12 19.65
CA VAL A 138 8.25 9.75 19.82
C VAL A 138 9.44 9.44 18.92
N ILE A 139 9.42 9.89 17.66
CA ILE A 139 10.48 9.57 16.69
C ILE A 139 11.54 10.66 16.66
N ARG A 140 11.11 11.93 16.58
CA ARG A 140 12.04 13.07 16.41
C ARG A 140 12.50 13.67 17.74
N GLY A 141 11.78 13.42 18.84
CA GLY A 141 12.16 13.88 20.18
C GLY A 141 12.15 15.40 20.35
N PHE A 142 11.32 16.12 19.59
CA PHE A 142 11.22 17.58 19.73
C PHE A 142 10.43 17.95 20.99
N LEU A 143 10.84 19.05 21.62
CA LEU A 143 10.07 19.71 22.68
C LEU A 143 8.96 20.57 22.07
N ASP A 144 7.84 20.77 22.78
CA ASP A 144 6.68 21.52 22.28
C ASP A 144 7.04 22.91 21.73
N ALA A 145 7.94 23.62 22.42
CA ALA A 145 8.44 24.93 21.98
C ALA A 145 9.18 24.92 20.63
N GLN A 146 9.80 23.79 20.26
CA GLN A 146 10.52 23.63 18.99
C GLN A 146 9.58 23.20 17.85
N ILE A 147 8.45 22.58 18.18
CA ILE A 147 7.47 22.08 17.22
C ILE A 147 6.76 23.24 16.51
N GLU A 148 6.42 24.30 17.25
CA GLU A 148 5.70 25.46 16.72
C GLU A 148 6.51 26.25 15.68
N GLU A 149 7.84 26.27 15.78
CA GLU A 149 8.72 27.02 14.87
C GLU A 149 9.05 26.29 13.56
N LEU A 150 9.09 24.96 13.56
CA LEU A 150 9.68 24.20 12.44
C LEU A 150 8.71 23.90 11.29
N GLY A 151 7.40 24.13 11.46
CA GLY A 151 6.39 23.93 10.42
C GLY A 151 6.41 22.54 9.77
N VAL A 152 6.90 21.53 10.51
CA VAL A 152 7.13 20.17 9.98
C VAL A 152 5.88 19.33 10.14
N GLU A 153 5.68 18.43 9.18
CA GLU A 153 4.62 17.43 9.22
C GLU A 153 4.66 16.62 10.51
N ASN A 154 3.48 16.46 11.12
CA ASN A 154 3.25 15.70 12.33
C ASN A 154 2.26 14.57 12.03
N HIS A 155 2.57 13.37 12.49
CA HIS A 155 1.70 12.21 12.32
C HIS A 155 1.46 11.54 13.67
N VAL A 156 0.26 10.98 13.86
CA VAL A 156 -0.14 10.21 15.03
C VAL A 156 -0.12 8.73 14.70
N LEU A 157 0.47 7.92 15.58
CA LEU A 157 0.42 6.48 15.44
C LEU A 157 -1.01 5.99 15.73
N THR A 158 -1.62 5.39 14.70
CA THR A 158 -2.97 4.84 14.77
C THR A 158 -2.92 3.34 14.53
N LEU A 159 -3.67 2.61 15.34
CA LEU A 159 -3.86 1.18 15.27
C LEU A 159 -5.29 0.89 14.83
N SER A 160 -5.45 0.04 13.81
CA SER A 160 -6.75 -0.35 13.28
C SER A 160 -6.82 -1.87 13.12
N VAL A 161 -7.95 -2.46 13.49
CA VAL A 161 -8.19 -3.91 13.43
C VAL A 161 -9.39 -4.18 12.54
N SER A 162 -9.20 -5.10 11.60
CA SER A 162 -10.18 -5.48 10.59
C SER A 162 -10.18 -7.00 10.37
N GLU A 163 -11.18 -7.48 9.64
CA GLU A 163 -11.22 -8.89 9.22
C GLU A 163 -10.01 -9.22 8.34
N LEU A 164 -9.42 -10.40 8.55
CA LEU A 164 -8.38 -10.89 7.66
C LEU A 164 -9.00 -11.30 6.32
N LYS A 165 -8.44 -10.76 5.24
CA LYS A 165 -8.75 -11.15 3.86
C LYS A 165 -7.46 -11.52 3.15
N ARG A 166 -7.58 -12.28 2.05
CA ARG A 166 -6.44 -12.73 1.25
C ARG A 166 -5.98 -11.60 0.33
N PRO A 167 -4.75 -11.09 0.42
CA PRO A 167 -4.27 -10.07 -0.53
C PRO A 167 -4.35 -10.56 -1.98
N VAL A 168 -4.70 -9.70 -2.93
CA VAL A 168 -4.92 -10.13 -4.34
C VAL A 168 -3.68 -10.75 -4.99
N LYS A 169 -2.47 -10.44 -4.50
CA LYS A 169 -1.22 -11.12 -4.91
C LYS A 169 -1.21 -12.62 -4.62
N TYR A 170 -2.07 -13.13 -3.74
CA TYR A 170 -2.23 -14.57 -3.48
C TYR A 170 -3.47 -15.12 -4.21
N PHE A 171 -3.54 -14.93 -5.52
CA PHE A 171 -4.67 -15.36 -6.36
C PHE A 171 -4.50 -16.80 -6.87
N TRP A 172 -5.60 -17.55 -6.94
CA TRP A 172 -5.62 -18.93 -7.48
C TRP A 172 -5.49 -19.00 -9.00
N GLY A 173 -5.87 -17.92 -9.69
CA GLY A 173 -5.85 -17.84 -11.15
C GLY A 173 -6.50 -16.56 -11.64
N VAL A 174 -6.52 -16.37 -12.97
CA VAL A 174 -7.03 -15.14 -13.59
C VAL A 174 -8.47 -14.85 -13.16
N HIS A 175 -9.32 -15.88 -13.05
CA HIS A 175 -10.69 -15.71 -12.56
C HIS A 175 -10.75 -15.19 -11.12
N ASP A 176 -9.84 -15.63 -10.25
CA ASP A 176 -9.78 -15.18 -8.87
C ASP A 176 -9.36 -13.71 -8.78
N PHE A 177 -8.33 -13.32 -9.56
CA PHE A 177 -7.95 -11.92 -9.71
C PHE A 177 -9.11 -11.04 -10.22
N VAL A 178 -9.81 -11.48 -11.27
CA VAL A 178 -10.95 -10.74 -11.85
C VAL A 178 -12.10 -10.63 -10.85
N ARG A 179 -12.35 -11.64 -10.01
CA ARG A 179 -13.32 -11.54 -8.90
C ARG A 179 -12.90 -10.48 -7.89
N GLY A 180 -11.61 -10.43 -7.54
CA GLY A 180 -11.00 -9.40 -6.69
C GLY A 180 -11.27 -8.00 -7.23
N LEU A 181 -10.87 -7.78 -8.49
CA LEU A 181 -11.02 -6.49 -9.17
C LEU A 181 -12.48 -6.08 -9.30
N ARG A 182 -13.37 -7.00 -9.70
CA ARG A 182 -14.82 -6.73 -9.81
C ARG A 182 -15.43 -6.37 -8.46
N GLY A 183 -15.09 -7.10 -7.40
CA GLY A 183 -15.58 -6.81 -6.06
C GLY A 183 -15.11 -5.44 -5.56
N ALA A 184 -13.82 -5.12 -5.75
CA ALA A 184 -13.28 -3.82 -5.40
C ALA A 184 -13.93 -2.67 -6.19
N LEU A 185 -14.18 -2.86 -7.49
CA LEU A 185 -14.95 -1.92 -8.32
C LEU A 185 -16.38 -1.73 -7.81
N SER A 186 -17.08 -2.80 -7.43
CA SER A 186 -18.41 -2.68 -6.82
C SER A 186 -18.37 -1.93 -5.48
N GLY A 187 -17.31 -2.13 -4.68
CA GLY A 187 -17.06 -1.34 -3.47
C GLY A 187 -16.80 0.14 -3.77
N HIS A 188 -15.98 0.43 -4.78
CA HIS A 188 -15.69 1.79 -5.23
C HIS A 188 -16.93 2.51 -5.80
N GLU A 189 -17.74 1.82 -6.60
CA GLU A 189 -18.99 2.35 -7.15
C GLU A 189 -19.93 2.75 -5.99
N TYR A 190 -20.00 1.93 -4.95
CA TYR A 190 -20.74 2.27 -3.74
C TYR A 190 -20.19 3.51 -3.04
N LEU A 191 -18.87 3.58 -2.79
CA LEU A 191 -18.23 4.73 -2.15
C LEU A 191 -18.52 6.03 -2.92
N THR A 192 -18.40 5.98 -4.24
CA THR A 192 -18.69 7.10 -5.13
C THR A 192 -20.15 7.54 -5.03
N LYS A 193 -21.11 6.59 -5.04
CA LYS A 193 -22.54 6.88 -4.91
C LYS A 193 -22.89 7.58 -3.59
N ILE A 194 -22.17 7.29 -2.51
CA ILE A 194 -22.37 7.95 -1.22
C ILE A 194 -21.49 9.21 -1.05
N GLY A 195 -20.82 9.65 -2.11
CA GLY A 195 -20.01 10.86 -2.14
C GLY A 195 -18.65 10.69 -1.46
N ILE A 196 -17.98 9.55 -1.63
CA ILE A 196 -16.64 9.29 -1.09
C ILE A 196 -15.69 8.92 -2.23
N LEU A 197 -14.57 9.62 -2.33
CA LEU A 197 -13.47 9.29 -3.24
C LEU A 197 -12.42 8.47 -2.49
N HIS A 198 -11.89 7.41 -3.11
CA HIS A 198 -10.95 6.49 -2.44
C HIS A 198 -9.51 7.02 -2.43
N ARG A 199 -9.03 7.53 -3.58
CA ARG A 199 -7.73 8.20 -3.78
C ARG A 199 -6.46 7.36 -3.63
N ASP A 200 -6.55 6.12 -3.18
CA ASP A 200 -5.40 5.22 -3.06
C ASP A 200 -5.71 3.81 -3.62
N ILE A 201 -6.28 3.75 -4.83
CA ILE A 201 -6.52 2.47 -5.49
C ILE A 201 -5.17 1.86 -5.90
N SER A 202 -4.91 0.63 -5.45
CA SER A 202 -3.72 -0.14 -5.78
C SER A 202 -3.97 -1.63 -5.59
N GLU A 203 -3.09 -2.48 -6.12
CA GLU A 203 -3.17 -3.94 -5.88
C GLU A 203 -3.10 -4.31 -4.39
N ASN A 204 -2.45 -3.49 -3.55
CA ASN A 204 -2.35 -3.73 -2.12
C ASN A 204 -3.67 -3.48 -1.38
N ASN A 205 -4.56 -2.68 -1.97
CA ASN A 205 -5.85 -2.31 -1.40
C ASN A 205 -7.01 -3.14 -1.97
N ILE A 206 -6.70 -4.14 -2.81
CA ILE A 206 -7.66 -5.13 -3.31
C ILE A 206 -7.37 -6.45 -2.60
N VAL A 207 -8.41 -7.02 -1.99
CA VAL A 207 -8.32 -8.30 -1.27
C VAL A 207 -9.45 -9.23 -1.69
N LEU A 208 -9.26 -10.51 -1.45
CA LEU A 208 -10.13 -11.61 -1.81
C LEU A 208 -10.70 -12.25 -0.54
N GLY A 209 -11.84 -12.95 -0.69
CA GLY A 209 -12.34 -13.83 0.34
C GLY A 209 -11.29 -14.83 0.80
N LEU A 210 -11.24 -15.06 2.12
CA LEU A 210 -10.24 -15.92 2.73
C LEU A 210 -10.40 -17.37 2.24
N ARG A 211 -11.65 -17.84 2.20
CA ARG A 211 -12.01 -19.19 1.80
C ARG A 211 -12.58 -19.24 0.38
N PRO A 212 -12.49 -20.38 -0.32
CA PRO A 212 -13.05 -20.53 -1.66
C PRO A 212 -14.55 -20.26 -1.76
N GLU A 213 -15.32 -20.48 -0.68
CA GLU A 213 -16.76 -20.22 -0.67
C GLU A 213 -17.09 -18.72 -0.67
N ASP A 214 -16.15 -17.89 -0.21
CA ASP A 214 -16.23 -16.43 -0.30
C ASP A 214 -15.60 -15.96 -1.61
N GLU A 215 -16.37 -16.10 -2.70
CA GLU A 215 -15.94 -15.69 -4.04
C GLU A 215 -15.90 -14.16 -4.27
N ARG A 216 -15.97 -13.35 -3.20
CA ARG A 216 -16.02 -11.89 -3.32
C ARG A 216 -14.63 -11.27 -3.31
N GLY A 217 -14.48 -10.23 -4.12
CA GLY A 217 -13.42 -9.23 -3.97
C GLY A 217 -13.84 -8.11 -3.04
N TYR A 218 -12.88 -7.45 -2.41
CA TYR A 218 -13.13 -6.36 -1.48
C TYR A 218 -12.13 -5.23 -1.72
N LEU A 219 -12.60 -4.01 -1.47
CA LEU A 219 -11.78 -2.81 -1.36
C LEU A 219 -11.52 -2.52 0.12
N ILE A 220 -10.25 -2.28 0.46
CA ILE A 220 -9.79 -1.92 1.81
C ILE A 220 -9.09 -0.55 1.77
N ASP A 221 -8.76 -0.05 2.97
CA ASP A 221 -7.88 1.11 3.19
C ASP A 221 -8.44 2.47 2.73
N LEU A 222 -9.34 3.02 3.55
CA LEU A 222 -9.92 4.35 3.35
C LEU A 222 -9.09 5.49 3.97
N ASP A 223 -7.83 5.24 4.34
CA ASP A 223 -7.02 6.27 5.00
C ASP A 223 -6.81 7.51 4.12
N MET A 224 -6.82 7.34 2.79
CA MET A 224 -6.69 8.42 1.79
C MET A 224 -8.03 8.98 1.31
N ALA A 225 -9.13 8.37 1.73
CA ALA A 225 -10.44 8.74 1.25
C ALA A 225 -10.84 10.14 1.73
N ILE A 226 -11.67 10.81 0.94
CA ILE A 226 -12.27 12.10 1.28
C ILE A 226 -13.74 12.12 0.87
N PRO A 227 -14.59 12.91 1.56
CA PRO A 227 -15.90 13.25 1.02
C PRO A 227 -15.72 14.03 -0.29
N GLN A 228 -16.48 13.65 -1.30
CA GLN A 228 -16.63 14.45 -2.52
C GLN A 228 -17.41 15.70 -2.11
N ASN A 229 -16.78 16.87 -2.25
CA ASN A 229 -17.51 18.13 -2.15
C ASN A 229 -18.65 18.08 -3.18
N ALA A 230 -19.86 18.49 -2.79
CA ALA A 230 -20.97 18.64 -3.72
C ALA A 230 -20.44 19.39 -4.94
N GLU A 231 -20.34 18.69 -6.06
CA GLU A 231 -20.03 19.35 -7.31
C GLU A 231 -21.18 20.33 -7.53
N GLU A 232 -20.88 21.64 -7.54
CA GLU A 232 -21.71 22.48 -8.40
C GLU A 232 -21.65 21.80 -9.77
N PRO A 233 -22.80 21.46 -10.36
CA PRO A 233 -22.84 20.64 -11.55
C PRO A 233 -21.99 21.33 -12.60
N THR A 234 -20.80 20.78 -12.85
CA THR A 234 -20.03 21.16 -14.02
C THR A 234 -20.89 20.62 -15.14
N GLN A 235 -21.55 21.52 -15.87
CA GLN A 235 -22.29 21.13 -17.06
C GLN A 235 -21.32 20.29 -17.89
N PRO A 236 -21.73 19.10 -18.35
CA PRO A 236 -20.91 18.33 -19.25
C PRO A 236 -20.80 19.17 -20.52
N GLU A 237 -19.73 19.95 -20.66
CA GLU A 237 -19.27 20.35 -21.98
C GLU A 237 -18.98 19.02 -22.68
N LEU A 238 -19.89 18.67 -23.59
CA LEU A 238 -19.74 17.57 -24.52
C LEU A 238 -18.51 17.90 -25.36
N VAL A 239 -17.32 17.53 -24.87
CA VAL A 239 -16.12 17.54 -25.68
C VAL A 239 -16.26 16.35 -26.61
N ASP A 240 -16.62 16.65 -27.86
CA ASP A 240 -16.69 15.70 -28.96
C ASP A 240 -15.41 14.82 -28.94
N PRO A 241 -15.55 13.47 -28.96
CA PRO A 241 -14.43 12.54 -28.98
C PRO A 241 -13.37 12.86 -30.05
N GLU A 242 -13.75 13.43 -31.20
CA GLU A 242 -12.79 13.82 -32.24
C GLU A 242 -11.89 14.99 -31.80
N THR A 243 -12.41 15.93 -31.00
CA THR A 243 -11.62 17.05 -30.46
C THR A 243 -10.56 16.59 -29.47
N SER A 244 -10.87 15.58 -28.65
CA SER A 244 -9.91 14.97 -27.70
C SER A 244 -8.79 14.23 -28.42
N PHE A 245 -9.08 13.58 -29.55
CA PHE A 245 -8.07 12.91 -30.37
C PHE A 245 -7.23 13.90 -31.20
N SER A 246 -7.81 15.01 -31.68
CA SER A 246 -7.06 16.00 -32.49
C SER A 246 -5.95 16.71 -31.71
N ARG A 247 -6.05 16.83 -30.37
CA ARG A 247 -4.98 17.36 -29.50
C ARG A 247 -3.70 16.52 -29.52
N PHE A 248 -3.76 15.27 -30.00
CA PHE A 248 -2.59 14.40 -30.15
C PHE A 248 -1.90 14.52 -31.52
N SER A 249 -2.45 15.28 -32.47
CA SER A 249 -1.96 15.30 -33.87
C SER A 249 -1.11 16.52 -34.25
N THR A 250 -0.80 17.44 -33.33
CA THR A 250 0.14 18.54 -33.59
C THR A 250 1.37 18.44 -32.70
N PRO A 251 2.59 18.34 -33.27
CA PRO A 251 3.84 18.39 -32.51
C PRO A 251 4.19 19.86 -32.20
N GLU A 252 3.31 20.58 -31.51
CA GLU A 252 3.71 21.80 -30.83
C GLU A 252 3.82 21.48 -29.35
N LEU A 253 5.05 21.47 -28.85
CA LEU A 253 5.34 21.41 -27.42
C LEU A 253 4.48 22.50 -26.75
N PRO A 254 3.52 22.15 -25.87
CA PRO A 254 2.84 23.17 -25.09
C PRO A 254 3.90 23.84 -24.23
N THR A 255 4.09 25.14 -24.40
CA THR A 255 4.91 25.94 -23.49
C THR A 255 4.42 25.67 -22.08
N LEU A 256 5.33 25.17 -21.23
CA LEU A 256 5.07 24.97 -19.81
C LEU A 256 4.36 26.21 -19.26
N PRO A 257 3.16 26.09 -18.67
CA PRO A 257 2.60 27.21 -17.93
C PRO A 257 3.63 27.58 -16.86
N GLU A 258 4.09 28.83 -16.85
CA GLU A 258 4.96 29.29 -15.80
C GLU A 258 4.28 28.99 -14.46
N PRO A 259 4.96 28.29 -13.53
CA PRO A 259 4.35 27.93 -12.27
C PRO A 259 3.94 29.22 -11.57
N ASP A 260 2.63 29.38 -11.32
CA ASP A 260 2.11 30.47 -10.51
C ASP A 260 2.80 30.39 -9.14
N SER A 261 3.73 31.32 -8.92
CA SER A 261 4.62 31.39 -7.77
C SER A 261 3.88 31.62 -6.45
N THR A 262 2.57 31.93 -6.52
CA THR A 262 1.72 32.18 -5.35
C THR A 262 0.93 30.95 -4.90
N LYS A 263 0.86 29.88 -5.71
CA LYS A 263 0.34 28.58 -5.27
C LYS A 263 1.11 27.39 -5.86
N PRO A 264 2.33 27.08 -5.41
CA PRO A 264 2.98 25.84 -5.84
C PRO A 264 3.33 24.89 -4.68
N VAL A 265 3.44 23.62 -5.02
CA VAL A 265 4.04 22.52 -4.27
C VAL A 265 3.15 21.73 -3.30
N ARG A 266 2.41 22.31 -2.34
CA ARG A 266 1.81 21.49 -1.25
C ARG A 266 0.79 20.44 -1.72
N ALA A 267 -0.17 20.76 -2.57
CA ALA A 267 -1.19 19.81 -3.04
C ALA A 267 -0.61 18.70 -3.93
N LEU A 268 0.27 19.05 -4.88
CA LEU A 268 1.05 18.10 -5.69
C LEU A 268 1.96 17.23 -4.80
N ARG A 269 2.55 17.79 -3.73
CA ARG A 269 3.31 17.04 -2.71
C ARG A 269 2.41 16.04 -1.99
N THR A 270 1.28 16.47 -1.45
CA THR A 270 0.37 15.60 -0.71
C THR A 270 -0.06 14.42 -1.59
N VAL A 271 -0.38 14.63 -2.87
CA VAL A 271 -0.84 13.53 -3.72
C VAL A 271 0.30 12.62 -4.23
N LEU A 272 1.41 13.19 -4.72
CA LEU A 272 2.59 12.40 -5.15
C LEU A 272 3.25 11.64 -4.00
N TYR A 273 3.21 12.19 -2.78
CA TYR A 273 3.79 11.57 -1.58
C TYR A 273 2.81 10.65 -0.85
N GLN A 274 1.53 10.56 -1.22
CA GLN A 274 0.57 9.76 -0.44
C GLN A 274 -0.13 8.66 -1.24
N GLY A 275 -0.28 8.81 -2.55
CA GLY A 275 -0.77 7.75 -3.44
C GLY A 275 0.31 6.72 -3.77
N THR A 276 -0.12 5.55 -4.21
CA THR A 276 0.77 4.51 -4.72
C THR A 276 1.22 4.86 -6.13
N PHE A 277 2.42 5.45 -6.26
CA PHE A 277 2.94 6.10 -7.49
C PHE A 277 2.60 5.42 -8.84
N PRO A 278 2.80 4.10 -9.04
CA PRO A 278 2.49 3.47 -10.32
C PRO A 278 1.00 3.47 -10.71
N TYR A 279 0.09 3.77 -9.76
CA TYR A 279 -1.35 3.74 -9.96
C TYR A 279 -1.98 5.14 -9.94
N ILE A 280 -1.21 6.22 -9.77
CA ILE A 280 -1.75 7.58 -9.76
C ILE A 280 -2.19 7.97 -11.18
N SER A 281 -3.39 8.54 -11.32
CA SER A 281 -3.91 9.01 -12.61
C SER A 281 -3.06 10.12 -13.23
N TYR A 282 -3.10 10.23 -14.55
CA TYR A 282 -2.40 11.27 -15.27
C TYR A 282 -2.86 12.68 -14.83
N ASN A 283 -4.17 12.89 -14.72
CA ASN A 283 -4.74 14.17 -14.29
C ASN A 283 -4.20 14.59 -12.92
N VAL A 284 -4.13 13.64 -11.98
CA VAL A 284 -3.59 13.89 -10.64
C VAL A 284 -2.08 14.14 -10.66
N LEU A 285 -1.32 13.40 -11.48
CA LEU A 285 0.12 13.64 -11.68
C LEU A 285 0.38 15.03 -12.29
N TRP A 286 -0.54 15.52 -13.13
CA TRP A 286 -0.51 16.86 -13.72
C TRP A 286 -0.94 17.97 -12.73
N GLY A 287 -1.33 17.62 -11.51
CA GLY A 287 -1.78 18.56 -10.48
C GLY A 287 -3.26 18.92 -10.55
N GLY A 288 -4.04 18.19 -11.35
CA GLY A 288 -5.49 18.29 -11.39
C GLY A 288 -6.15 17.83 -10.08
N LYS A 289 -7.41 18.20 -9.91
CA LYS A 289 -8.23 17.75 -8.78
C LYS A 289 -8.61 16.27 -8.99
N HIS A 290 -8.47 15.47 -7.93
CA HIS A 290 -8.90 14.07 -7.92
C HIS A 290 -10.43 13.96 -7.98
N THR A 291 -10.92 13.08 -8.85
CA THR A 291 -12.33 12.78 -9.13
C THR A 291 -12.57 11.27 -9.10
N GLN A 292 -13.83 10.85 -9.23
CA GLN A 292 -14.17 9.43 -9.35
C GLN A 292 -13.51 8.75 -10.56
N PHE A 293 -13.24 9.51 -11.64
CA PHE A 293 -12.62 8.96 -12.85
C PHE A 293 -11.15 8.63 -12.64
N ASP A 294 -10.47 9.38 -11.76
CA ASP A 294 -9.08 9.12 -11.41
C ASP A 294 -8.93 7.78 -10.66
N ASP A 295 -9.88 7.45 -9.78
CA ASP A 295 -9.91 6.12 -9.12
C ASP A 295 -10.15 4.99 -10.13
N VAL A 296 -11.00 5.21 -11.15
CA VAL A 296 -11.25 4.24 -12.23
C VAL A 296 -10.02 4.07 -13.12
N GLU A 297 -9.29 5.14 -13.41
CA GLU A 297 -8.01 5.08 -14.12
C GLU A 297 -6.96 4.28 -13.31
N SER A 298 -6.91 4.47 -11.99
CA SER A 298 -6.06 3.64 -11.13
C SER A 298 -6.42 2.14 -11.19
N PHE A 299 -7.71 1.78 -11.29
CA PHE A 299 -8.11 0.38 -11.52
C PHE A 299 -7.61 -0.17 -12.86
N LEU A 300 -7.61 0.64 -13.92
CA LEU A 300 -7.01 0.26 -15.21
C LEU A 300 -5.50 0.00 -15.05
N TYR A 301 -4.79 0.85 -14.32
CA TYR A 301 -3.36 0.62 -14.04
C TYR A 301 -3.10 -0.63 -13.21
N VAL A 302 -3.94 -0.93 -12.22
CA VAL A 302 -3.86 -2.22 -11.51
C VAL A 302 -4.03 -3.37 -12.49
N LEU A 303 -5.07 -3.34 -13.34
CA LEU A 303 -5.31 -4.40 -14.33
C LEU A 303 -4.11 -4.60 -15.27
N LEU A 304 -3.54 -3.52 -15.78
CA LEU A 304 -2.41 -3.57 -16.72
C LEU A 304 -1.12 -4.04 -16.01
N LEU A 305 -0.74 -3.37 -14.93
CA LEU A 305 0.55 -3.60 -14.26
C LEU A 305 0.59 -4.95 -13.56
N PHE A 306 -0.53 -5.46 -13.05
CA PHE A 306 -0.58 -6.76 -12.39
C PHE A 306 -0.03 -7.87 -13.31
N PHE A 307 -0.47 -7.94 -14.57
CA PHE A 307 0.02 -8.95 -15.50
C PHE A 307 1.46 -8.73 -15.99
N PHE A 308 2.05 -7.56 -15.73
CA PHE A 308 3.49 -7.32 -15.90
C PHE A 308 4.29 -7.73 -14.66
N SER A 309 3.74 -7.49 -13.47
CA SER A 309 4.38 -7.75 -12.18
C SER A 309 4.36 -9.22 -11.76
N TYR A 310 3.37 -10.00 -12.20
CA TYR A 310 3.19 -11.40 -11.80
C TYR A 310 3.40 -12.36 -12.98
N ALA A 311 4.17 -13.43 -12.76
CA ALA A 311 4.44 -14.48 -13.75
C ALA A 311 3.24 -15.41 -13.97
N GLY A 312 2.37 -15.52 -12.97
CA GLY A 312 1.19 -16.38 -12.93
C GLY A 312 0.69 -16.52 -11.50
N PRO A 313 -0.36 -17.34 -11.27
CA PRO A 313 -0.75 -17.69 -9.90
C PRO A 313 0.33 -18.53 -9.23
N LEU A 314 0.35 -18.50 -7.89
CA LEU A 314 1.12 -19.44 -7.10
C LEU A 314 0.62 -20.87 -7.31
N SER A 315 1.50 -21.85 -7.06
CA SER A 315 1.05 -23.25 -7.01
C SER A 315 0.07 -23.45 -5.86
N VAL A 316 -0.77 -24.49 -5.96
CA VAL A 316 -1.74 -24.84 -4.91
C VAL A 316 -1.04 -25.06 -3.57
N SER A 317 0.13 -25.72 -3.57
CA SER A 317 0.92 -25.94 -2.34
C SER A 317 1.37 -24.63 -1.72
N GLU A 318 1.96 -23.73 -2.51
CA GLU A 318 2.43 -22.43 -2.02
C GLU A 318 1.28 -21.56 -1.49
N LEU A 319 0.09 -21.64 -2.09
CA LEU A 319 -1.10 -20.93 -1.60
C LEU A 319 -1.62 -21.53 -0.29
N CYS A 320 -1.65 -22.85 -0.15
CA CYS A 320 -2.00 -23.50 1.12
C CYS A 320 -1.01 -23.14 2.22
N GLU A 321 0.30 -23.17 1.93
CA GLU A 321 1.35 -22.73 2.86
C GLU A 321 1.19 -21.26 3.24
N ALA A 322 0.85 -20.40 2.27
CA ALA A 322 0.57 -18.99 2.55
C ALA A 322 -0.68 -18.84 3.44
N ASP A 323 -1.76 -19.57 3.18
CA ASP A 323 -2.96 -19.54 4.01
C ASP A 323 -2.71 -20.06 5.43
N GLU A 324 -1.96 -21.16 5.58
CA GLU A 324 -1.55 -21.67 6.89
C GLU A 324 -0.76 -20.63 7.68
N ALA A 325 0.15 -19.92 7.01
CA ALA A 325 0.91 -18.79 7.56
C ALA A 325 0.09 -17.48 7.69
N GLY A 326 -1.20 -17.50 7.37
CA GLY A 326 -2.08 -16.33 7.42
C GLY A 326 -1.67 -15.21 6.48
N PHE A 327 -1.18 -15.56 5.29
CA PHE A 327 -0.64 -14.69 4.23
C PHE A 327 0.54 -13.81 4.66
N SER A 328 1.23 -14.21 5.72
CA SER A 328 2.36 -13.47 6.22
C SER A 328 3.64 -13.71 5.41
N GLN A 329 4.44 -12.67 5.29
CA GLN A 329 5.78 -12.73 4.74
C GLN A 329 6.76 -12.72 5.91
N PHE A 330 7.57 -13.79 6.02
CA PHE A 330 8.64 -13.82 7.01
C PHE A 330 9.66 -12.71 6.69
N ILE A 331 10.15 -12.01 7.71
CA ILE A 331 11.17 -10.97 7.52
C ILE A 331 12.38 -11.60 6.79
N GLY A 332 12.71 -11.05 5.62
CA GLY A 332 13.79 -11.55 4.76
C GLY A 332 13.39 -12.67 3.79
N SER A 333 12.11 -13.04 3.66
CA SER A 333 11.63 -14.06 2.70
C SER A 333 11.69 -13.63 1.23
N GLY A 334 12.11 -12.40 0.94
CA GLY A 334 12.10 -11.86 -0.42
C GLY A 334 10.70 -11.67 -0.99
N ARG A 335 10.61 -11.31 -2.27
CA ARG A 335 9.34 -11.21 -3.00
C ARG A 335 8.73 -12.62 -3.19
N PRO A 336 7.39 -12.75 -3.19
CA PRO A 336 6.72 -13.99 -3.60
C PRO A 336 7.32 -14.58 -4.89
N SER A 337 7.47 -15.91 -4.96
CA SER A 337 8.11 -16.65 -6.06
C SER A 337 7.50 -16.36 -7.44
N HIS A 338 6.19 -16.10 -7.48
CA HIS A 338 5.43 -15.82 -8.68
C HIS A 338 5.49 -14.34 -9.12
N MET A 339 6.12 -13.45 -8.36
CA MET A 339 6.39 -12.09 -8.83
C MET A 339 7.59 -12.09 -9.79
N ARG A 340 7.45 -11.36 -10.90
CA ARG A 340 8.54 -11.22 -11.85
C ARG A 340 9.66 -10.38 -11.25
N ASN A 341 10.88 -10.86 -11.45
CA ASN A 341 12.07 -10.05 -11.24
C ASN A 341 12.20 -9.03 -12.36
N TRP A 342 12.97 -7.97 -12.10
CA TRP A 342 13.40 -7.06 -13.15
C TRP A 342 14.06 -7.85 -14.29
N PRO A 343 13.81 -7.51 -15.57
CA PRO A 343 14.55 -8.07 -16.69
C PRO A 343 16.06 -7.98 -16.42
N THR A 344 16.86 -8.94 -16.90
CA THR A 344 18.30 -9.03 -16.60
C THR A 344 19.04 -7.70 -16.85
N LYS A 345 18.66 -6.97 -17.91
CA LYS A 345 19.20 -5.63 -18.23
C LYS A 345 18.97 -4.55 -17.15
N TYR A 346 17.98 -4.75 -16.27
CA TYR A 346 17.61 -3.88 -15.17
C TYR A 346 17.75 -4.58 -13.81
N ALA A 347 18.32 -5.79 -13.75
CA ALA A 347 18.49 -6.51 -12.48
C ALA A 347 19.34 -5.71 -11.48
N GLY A 348 20.31 -4.94 -11.98
CA GLY A 348 21.12 -4.02 -11.16
C GLY A 348 20.35 -2.84 -10.56
N TRP A 349 19.07 -2.65 -10.90
CA TRP A 349 18.22 -1.60 -10.28
C TRP A 349 17.60 -2.03 -8.96
N ASP A 350 17.61 -3.32 -8.63
CA ASP A 350 17.04 -3.83 -7.37
C ASP A 350 18.00 -3.58 -6.20
N ASP A 351 19.32 -3.83 -6.40
CA ASP A 351 20.33 -3.83 -5.33
C ASP A 351 21.59 -3.00 -5.66
N GLY A 352 21.61 -2.24 -6.77
CA GLY A 352 22.78 -1.48 -7.21
C GLY A 352 23.02 -0.18 -6.43
N GLU A 353 24.23 0.37 -6.53
CA GLU A 353 24.54 1.70 -5.99
C GLU A 353 23.68 2.78 -6.65
N THR A 354 23.10 3.65 -5.83
CA THR A 354 22.14 4.70 -6.24
C THR A 354 22.66 5.55 -7.41
N GLU A 355 23.94 5.90 -7.42
CA GLU A 355 24.56 6.69 -8.51
C GLU A 355 24.61 5.93 -9.82
N THR A 356 24.97 4.65 -9.77
CA THR A 356 24.99 3.75 -10.93
C THR A 356 23.58 3.54 -11.49
N ILE A 357 22.60 3.35 -10.61
CA ILE A 357 21.18 3.24 -11.00
C ILE A 357 20.69 4.52 -11.65
N ALA A 358 21.01 5.69 -11.06
CA ALA A 358 20.60 6.98 -11.60
C ALA A 358 21.16 7.20 -13.01
N ALA A 359 22.47 6.98 -13.21
CA ALA A 359 23.11 7.10 -14.52
C ALA A 359 22.49 6.16 -15.57
N GLN A 360 22.19 4.91 -15.20
CA GLN A 360 21.52 3.96 -16.08
C GLN A 360 20.09 4.38 -16.43
N LYS A 361 19.33 4.93 -15.48
CA LYS A 361 17.98 5.46 -15.72
C LYS A 361 18.01 6.62 -16.71
N TYR A 362 18.92 7.59 -16.52
CA TYR A 362 19.07 8.72 -17.44
C TYR A 362 19.51 8.27 -18.84
N ALA A 363 20.44 7.33 -18.94
CA ALA A 363 20.87 6.77 -20.22
C ALA A 363 19.73 6.03 -20.93
N ALA A 364 18.93 5.22 -20.22
CA ALA A 364 17.79 4.51 -20.81
C ALA A 364 16.71 5.48 -21.35
N ILE A 365 16.43 6.56 -20.62
CA ILE A 365 15.51 7.62 -21.06
C ILE A 365 16.07 8.34 -22.31
N ALA A 366 17.36 8.63 -22.35
CA ALA A 366 18.02 9.25 -23.51
C ALA A 366 17.94 8.36 -24.76
N THR A 367 18.12 7.04 -24.61
CA THR A 367 18.01 6.08 -25.72
C THR A 367 16.57 5.94 -26.22
N LEU A 368 15.57 6.00 -25.34
CA LEU A 368 14.15 5.99 -25.72
C LEU A 368 13.71 7.32 -26.36
N GLY A 369 14.25 8.45 -25.91
CA GLY A 369 14.02 9.76 -26.54
C GLY A 369 14.63 9.90 -27.94
N GLY A 370 15.58 9.03 -28.31
CA GLY A 370 16.13 8.92 -29.67
C GLY A 370 15.31 8.02 -30.60
N CYS A 371 14.43 7.17 -30.07
CA CYS A 371 13.52 6.35 -30.86
C CYS A 371 12.20 7.11 -31.03
N GLY A 372 12.24 8.13 -31.88
CA GLY A 372 11.05 8.88 -32.26
C GLY A 372 9.95 7.92 -32.71
N ILE A 373 8.74 8.19 -32.22
CA ILE A 373 7.49 7.67 -32.79
C ILE A 373 7.55 7.98 -34.29
N ARG A 374 7.94 7.00 -35.11
CA ARG A 374 7.70 7.06 -36.55
C ARG A 374 6.20 6.93 -36.69
N ALA A 375 5.55 8.07 -36.87
CA ALA A 375 4.21 8.14 -37.43
C ALA A 375 4.20 7.22 -38.67
N LEU A 376 3.31 6.23 -38.66
CA LEU A 376 2.87 5.56 -39.87
C LEU A 376 2.05 6.59 -40.66
N SER A 377 2.73 7.50 -41.37
CA SER A 377 2.15 8.23 -42.47
C SER A 377 2.25 7.33 -43.71
N GLY A 378 1.11 6.88 -44.20
CA GLY A 378 1.04 6.12 -45.44
C GLY A 378 1.53 6.95 -46.64
N GLU A 379 2.37 6.31 -47.44
CA GLU A 379 2.32 6.28 -48.90
C GLU A 379 2.55 4.83 -49.35
#